data_AF-A0A258BMW8-F1
#
_entry.id   AF-A0A258BMW8-F1
#
_cell.length_a   1.000
_cell.length_b   1.000
_cell.length_c   1.000
_cell.angle_alpha   90.00
_cell.angle_beta   90.00
_cell.angle_gamma   90.00
#
_symmetry.space_group_name_H-M   'P 1'
#
loop_
_entity.id
_entity.type
_entity.pdbx_description
1 polymer ?
#
loop_
_entity_poly.entity_id
_entity_poly.type
_entity_poly.pdbx_seq_one_letter_code
_entity_poly.pdbx_strand_id
1 'polypeptide(L)'
;MRDAGDDEAQMLDIDFVEALEYGMPPACGLGYSERIFWSLEGISAREGVPFPQLRQEYDEVTKAIYPQVTFETNHADEKGGQE
;
A
#
# COMPACT_ATOMS: atom_id res chain seq x y z
N MET A 1 6.44 -22.51 -1.06
CA MET A 1 5.99 -21.42 -1.96
C MET A 1 6.56 -20.10 -1.48
N ARG A 2 6.31 -19.68 -0.23
CA ARG A 2 6.97 -18.53 0.39
C ARG A 2 8.50 -18.69 0.52
N ASP A 3 8.94 -19.79 1.15
CA ASP A 3 10.37 -20.14 1.26
C ASP A 3 11.04 -20.48 -0.08
N ALA A 4 10.25 -20.62 -1.15
CA ALA A 4 10.76 -20.81 -2.50
C ALA A 4 11.07 -19.47 -3.20
N GLY A 5 10.96 -18.34 -2.49
CA GLY A 5 11.35 -17.01 -2.96
C GLY A 5 10.18 -16.06 -3.28
N ASP A 6 8.95 -16.44 -2.98
CA ASP A 6 7.77 -15.56 -3.15
C ASP A 6 7.40 -14.90 -1.81
N ASP A 7 7.92 -13.70 -1.57
CA ASP A 7 7.71 -12.97 -0.31
C ASP A 7 6.26 -12.50 -0.09
N GLU A 8 5.47 -12.39 -1.17
CA GLU A 8 4.07 -11.94 -1.16
C GLU A 8 3.09 -13.10 -0.85
N ALA A 9 3.54 -14.35 -0.92
CA ALA A 9 2.70 -15.50 -0.58
C ALA A 9 2.24 -15.44 0.88
N GLN A 10 0.96 -15.79 1.09
CA GLN A 10 0.36 -15.86 2.42
C GLN A 10 1.06 -16.93 3.28
N MET A 11 1.12 -16.69 4.59
CA MET A 11 1.59 -17.68 5.55
C MET A 11 0.54 -18.78 5.76
N LEU A 12 0.99 -19.96 6.16
CA LEU A 12 0.09 -21.05 6.54
C LEU A 12 -0.69 -20.67 7.80
N ASP A 13 -2.01 -20.69 7.72
CA ASP A 13 -2.92 -20.52 8.85
C ASP A 13 -3.45 -21.91 9.29
N ILE A 14 -2.92 -22.40 10.42
CA ILE A 14 -3.22 -23.75 10.93
C ILE A 14 -4.63 -23.81 11.52
N ASP A 15 -5.04 -22.76 12.22
CA ASP A 15 -6.36 -22.69 12.88
C ASP A 15 -7.47 -22.66 11.83
N PHE A 16 -7.24 -21.99 10.69
CA PHE A 16 -8.16 -22.02 9.55
C PHE A 16 -8.31 -23.44 8.97
N VAL A 17 -7.21 -24.19 8.83
CA VAL A 17 -7.26 -25.58 8.32
C VAL A 17 -7.96 -26.50 9.30
N GLU A 18 -7.68 -26.38 10.60
CA GLU A 18 -8.38 -27.15 11.64
C GLU A 18 -9.90 -26.90 11.59
N ALA A 19 -10.32 -25.65 11.41
CA ALA A 19 -11.74 -25.31 11.26
C ALA A 19 -12.40 -25.97 10.03
N LEU A 20 -11.66 -26.16 8.92
CA LEU A 20 -12.16 -26.88 7.75
C LEU A 20 -12.37 -28.37 8.04
N GLU A 21 -11.53 -28.99 8.87
CA GLU A 21 -11.65 -30.40 9.26
C GLU A 21 -12.91 -30.67 10.09
N TYR A 22 -13.32 -29.72 10.94
CA TYR A 22 -14.53 -29.81 11.75
C TYR A 22 -15.82 -29.42 11.00
N GLY A 23 -15.78 -29.33 9.67
CA GLY A 23 -16.96 -29.14 8.84
C GLY A 23 -17.44 -27.69 8.80
N MET A 24 -16.52 -26.76 8.53
CA MET A 24 -16.85 -25.37 8.21
C MET A 24 -18.01 -25.33 7.18
N PRO A 25 -19.11 -24.60 7.45
CA PRO A 25 -20.22 -24.52 6.52
C PRO A 25 -19.79 -23.86 5.21
N PRO A 26 -20.47 -24.13 4.08
CA PRO A 26 -20.18 -23.44 2.83
C PRO A 26 -20.41 -21.94 3.01
N ALA A 27 -19.31 -21.19 3.04
CA ALA A 27 -19.32 -19.75 3.24
C ALA A 27 -18.65 -19.06 2.03
N CYS A 28 -19.24 -17.98 1.56
CA CYS A 28 -18.60 -17.05 0.63
C CYS A 28 -18.58 -15.65 1.23
N GLY A 29 -17.48 -14.93 1.01
CA GLY A 29 -17.33 -13.54 1.39
C GLY A 29 -17.19 -12.66 0.15
N LEU A 30 -17.80 -11.47 0.17
CA LEU A 30 -17.58 -10.43 -0.83
C LEU A 30 -17.01 -9.20 -0.12
N GLY A 31 -15.84 -8.76 -0.57
CA GLY A 31 -15.20 -7.54 -0.09
C GLY A 31 -15.34 -6.42 -1.11
N TYR A 32 -15.75 -5.25 -0.65
CA TYR A 32 -15.80 -4.03 -1.47
C TYR A 32 -14.72 -3.06 -0.99
N SER A 33 -14.04 -2.44 -1.95
CA SER A 33 -13.02 -1.43 -1.72
C SER A 33 -13.59 -0.03 -1.97
N GLU A 34 -12.99 0.97 -1.34
CA GLU A 34 -13.14 2.39 -1.60
C GLU A 34 -13.03 2.75 -3.09
N ARG A 35 -12.35 1.93 -3.88
CA ARG A 35 -12.26 2.03 -5.34
C ARG A 35 -13.60 2.03 -6.05
N ILE A 36 -14.65 1.46 -5.46
CA ILE A 36 -16.00 1.49 -6.03
C ILE A 36 -16.51 2.93 -6.08
N PHE A 37 -16.34 3.68 -5.00
CA PHE A 37 -16.75 5.09 -4.96
C PHE A 37 -15.97 5.91 -5.96
N TRP A 38 -14.65 5.72 -6.03
CA TRP A 38 -13.81 6.42 -7.02
C TRP A 38 -14.22 6.10 -8.46
N SER A 39 -14.57 4.84 -8.74
CA SER A 39 -15.02 4.42 -10.08
C SER A 39 -16.39 4.99 -10.44
N LEU A 40 -17.30 5.09 -9.47
CA LEU A 40 -18.62 5.70 -9.65
C LEU A 40 -18.54 7.21 -9.85
N GLU A 41 -17.63 7.87 -9.15
CA GLU A 41 -17.39 9.32 -9.29
C GLU A 41 -16.47 9.67 -10.47
N GLY A 42 -15.78 8.69 -11.06
CA GLY A 42 -14.85 8.89 -12.17
C GLY A 42 -13.56 9.62 -11.77
N ILE A 43 -13.16 9.52 -10.50
CA ILE A 43 -11.99 10.21 -9.93
C ILE A 43 -10.85 9.23 -9.64
N SER A 44 -9.63 9.76 -9.54
CA SER A 44 -8.47 8.97 -9.15
C SER A 44 -8.43 8.69 -7.64
N ALA A 45 -7.71 7.65 -7.24
CA ALA A 45 -7.51 7.29 -5.83
C ALA A 45 -6.97 8.44 -4.96
N ARG A 46 -6.16 9.34 -5.54
CA ARG A 46 -5.58 10.48 -4.82
C ARG A 46 -6.59 11.59 -4.56
N GLU A 47 -7.60 11.72 -5.40
CA GLU A 47 -8.67 12.72 -5.26
C GLU A 47 -9.78 12.23 -4.33
N GLY A 48 -10.00 10.93 -4.26
CA GLY A 48 -11.03 10.32 -3.41
C GLY A 48 -10.60 10.03 -1.96
N VAL A 49 -9.37 10.39 -1.56
CA VAL A 49 -8.87 10.25 -0.18
C VAL A 49 -8.54 11.64 0.38
N PRO A 50 -9.02 12.02 1.58
CA PRO A 50 -8.78 13.35 2.13
C PRO A 50 -7.29 13.71 2.31
N PHE A 51 -6.47 12.73 2.68
CA PHE A 51 -5.04 12.88 2.89
C PHE A 51 -4.29 11.74 2.18
N PRO A 52 -4.03 11.85 0.87
CA PRO A 52 -3.32 10.82 0.13
C PRO A 52 -1.85 10.79 0.53
N GLN A 53 -1.20 9.63 0.34
CA GLN A 53 0.25 9.52 0.49
C GLN A 53 0.94 10.34 -0.61
N LEU A 54 1.56 11.45 -0.23
CA LEU A 54 2.31 12.32 -1.12
C LEU A 54 3.79 11.96 -1.14
N ARG A 55 4.47 12.30 -2.23
CA ARG A 55 5.93 12.29 -2.26
C ARG A 55 6.42 13.35 -1.28
N GLN A 56 7.37 12.98 -0.43
CA GLN A 56 7.98 13.93 0.49
C GLN A 56 8.94 14.82 -0.28
N GLU A 57 8.60 16.10 -0.35
CA GLU A 57 9.44 17.16 -0.88
C GLU A 57 9.60 18.23 0.20
N TYR A 58 10.85 18.59 0.46
CA TYR A 58 11.21 19.56 1.47
C TYR A 58 11.68 20.84 0.79
N ASP A 59 10.96 21.94 1.04
CA ASP A 59 11.31 23.25 0.55
C ASP A 59 12.63 23.75 1.16
N GLU A 60 13.37 24.60 0.42
CA GLU A 60 14.66 25.13 0.85
C GLU A 60 14.54 25.95 2.15
N VAL A 61 13.43 26.67 2.33
CA VAL A 61 13.17 27.45 3.54
C VAL A 61 12.99 26.53 4.75
N THR A 62 12.32 25.39 4.57
CA THR A 62 12.07 24.42 5.64
C THR A 62 13.38 23.74 6.08
N LYS A 63 14.26 23.44 5.13
CA LYS A 63 15.61 22.93 5.42
C LYS A 63 16.46 23.93 6.20
N ALA A 64 16.33 25.22 5.88
CA ALA A 64 17.06 26.28 6.58
C ALA A 64 16.57 26.52 8.02
N ILE A 65 15.27 26.37 8.27
CA ILE A 65 14.67 26.56 9.62
C ILE A 65 15.02 25.39 10.55
N TYR A 66 15.15 24.17 10.01
CA TYR A 66 15.42 22.96 10.79
C TYR A 66 16.75 22.30 10.38
N PRO A 67 17.91 22.94 10.61
CA PRO A 67 19.21 22.43 10.19
C PRO A 67 19.63 21.13 10.91
N GLN A 68 19.00 20.82 12.05
CA GLN A 68 19.26 19.61 12.83
C GLN A 68 18.55 18.36 12.32
N VAL A 69 17.64 18.49 11.34
CA VAL A 69 16.85 17.38 10.81
C VAL A 69 17.53 16.81 9.56
N THR A 70 17.80 15.50 9.57
CA THR A 70 18.27 14.79 8.38
C THR A 70 17.09 14.56 7.44
N PHE A 71 17.06 15.27 6.32
CA PHE A 71 16.05 15.08 5.28
C PHE A 71 16.49 13.93 4.37
N GLU A 72 15.77 12.81 4.40
CA GLU A 72 16.00 11.69 3.47
C GLU A 72 15.49 12.10 2.08
N THR A 73 16.40 12.19 1.11
CA THR A 73 16.02 12.34 -0.30
C THR A 73 15.60 10.99 -0.84
N ASN A 74 14.32 10.86 -1.20
CA ASN A 74 13.79 9.67 -1.86
C ASN A 74 14.60 9.34 -3.12
N HIS A 75 15.09 8.10 -3.22
CA HIS A 75 15.97 7.55 -4.27
C HIS A 75 15.30 7.39 -5.65
N ALA A 76 14.29 8.21 -5.97
CA ALA A 76 13.45 8.07 -7.17
C ALA A 76 13.82 9.02 -8.32
N ASP A 77 14.74 9.97 -8.12
CA ASP A 77 15.14 10.94 -9.16
C ASP A 77 16.15 10.39 -10.19
N GLU A 78 16.61 9.14 -10.07
CA GLU A 78 17.63 8.58 -10.97
C GLU A 78 17.07 7.90 -12.24
N LYS A 79 15.74 7.80 -12.43
CA LYS A 79 15.13 7.13 -13.61
C LYS A 79 14.11 7.98 -14.37
N GLY A 80 14.42 9.25 -14.61
CA GLY A 80 13.62 10.16 -15.46
C GLY A 80 14.31 10.62 -16.75
N GLY A 81 15.49 10.09 -17.08
CA GLY A 81 16.32 10.57 -18.18
C GLY A 81 16.95 9.47 -19.01
N GLN A 82 16.15 8.57 -19.58
CA GLN A 82 16.49 7.85 -20.81
C GLN A 82 15.22 7.74 -21.67
N GLU A 83 15.45 7.93 -22.96
CA GLU A 83 14.50 8.17 -24.07
C GLU A 83 13.32 7.19 -24.18
#